data_AF-A0A1L2A6L3-F1
#
_entry.id   AF-A0A1L2A6L3-F1
#
_cell.length_a   1.000
_cell.length_b   1.000
_cell.length_c   1.000
_cell.angle_alpha   90.00
_cell.angle_beta   90.00
_cell.angle_gamma   90.00
#
_symmetry.space_group_name_H-M   'P 1'
#
loop_
_entity.id
_entity.type
_entity.pdbx_description
1 polymer ?
#
loop_
_entity_poly.entity_id
_entity_poly.type
_entity_poly.pdbx_seq_one_letter_code
_entity_poly.pdbx_strand_id
1 'polypeptide(L)'
;AGPRIRRQKKKVKEDKRPRTAFSNDQLRKLTEEFDLDPYLVEKRRKTLSRDLQLSESQIKIWFQNKRAKMKKLTGQQSTLAKKLMAGGLYNHAGESKS
;
A
#
# COMPACT_ATOMS: atom_id res chain seq x y z
N ALA A 1 1.54 -16.99 -23.43
CA ALA A 1 1.74 -15.89 -22.46
C ALA A 1 2.68 -16.37 -21.36
N GLY A 2 3.93 -15.89 -21.36
CA GLY A 2 4.97 -16.41 -20.46
C GLY A 2 4.78 -15.99 -18.99
N PRO A 3 5.29 -16.77 -18.03
CA PRO A 3 5.29 -16.38 -16.62
C PRO A 3 6.14 -15.12 -16.46
N ARG A 4 5.67 -14.18 -15.64
CA ARG A 4 6.43 -12.98 -15.27
C ARG A 4 7.64 -13.42 -14.45
N ILE A 5 8.74 -13.74 -15.12
CA ILE A 5 10.02 -14.08 -14.49
C ILE A 5 10.38 -12.91 -13.58
N ARG A 6 10.34 -13.13 -12.26
CA ARG A 6 11.02 -12.23 -11.33
C ARG A 6 12.48 -12.31 -11.72
N ARG A 7 12.97 -11.33 -12.49
CA ARG A 7 14.41 -11.11 -12.69
C ARG A 7 15.06 -11.23 -11.32
N GLN A 8 15.90 -12.24 -11.16
CA GLN A 8 16.77 -12.40 -10.01
C GLN A 8 17.72 -11.20 -10.05
N LYS A 9 17.28 -10.05 -9.52
CA LYS A 9 18.07 -8.83 -9.48
C LYS A 9 19.26 -9.18 -8.59
N LYS A 10 20.45 -9.26 -9.21
CA LYS A 10 21.75 -9.31 -8.53
C LYS A 10 21.67 -8.36 -7.32
N LYS A 11 22.18 -8.79 -6.17
CA LYS A 11 22.31 -7.98 -4.95
C LYS A 11 23.29 -6.81 -5.21
N VAL A 12 22.91 -5.88 -6.07
CA VAL A 12 23.44 -4.53 -6.00
C VAL A 12 22.86 -3.98 -4.71
N LYS A 13 23.71 -3.46 -3.82
CA LYS A 13 23.32 -2.57 -2.73
C LYS A 13 22.73 -1.30 -3.36
N GLU A 14 21.61 -1.43 -4.06
CA GLU A 14 20.82 -0.33 -4.58
C GLU A 14 20.18 0.27 -3.33
N ASP A 15 20.57 1.49 -2.99
CA ASP A 15 19.96 2.41 -2.02
C ASP A 15 18.43 2.27 -2.00
N LYS A 16 17.94 1.24 -1.32
CA LYS A 16 16.52 1.09 -1.02
C LYS A 16 16.25 2.23 -0.07
N ARG A 17 15.59 3.28 -0.59
CA ARG A 17 15.16 4.45 0.18
C ARG A 17 14.71 3.96 1.57
N PRO A 18 15.30 4.50 2.65
CA PRO A 18 15.04 4.01 4.00
C PRO A 18 13.54 3.96 4.22
N ARG A 19 13.09 2.87 4.84
CA ARG A 19 11.68 2.67 5.16
C ARG A 19 11.27 3.81 6.10
N THR A 20 10.52 4.77 5.56
CA THR A 20 10.08 5.94 6.29
C THR A 20 8.82 5.58 7.07
N ALA A 21 8.86 5.74 8.39
CA ALA A 21 7.69 5.66 9.24
C ALA A 21 6.98 7.04 9.21
N PHE A 22 5.67 7.04 8.99
CA PHE A 22 4.86 8.25 9.12
C PHE A 22 4.51 8.50 10.59
N SER A 23 4.49 9.76 11.00
CA SER A 23 4.05 10.13 12.34
C SER A 23 2.54 9.92 12.50
N ASN A 24 2.06 9.86 13.76
CA ASN A 24 0.63 9.72 14.02
C ASN A 24 -0.20 10.87 13.43
N ASP A 25 0.32 12.10 13.45
CA ASP A 25 -0.37 13.27 12.85
C ASP A 25 -0.48 13.13 11.32
N GLN A 26 0.59 12.67 10.67
CA GLN A 26 0.60 12.41 9.23
C GLN A 26 -0.41 11.31 8.86
N LEU A 27 -0.44 10.22 9.63
CA LEU A 27 -1.38 9.12 9.40
C LEU A 27 -2.84 9.54 9.60
N ARG A 28 -3.12 10.39 10.60
CA ARG A 28 -4.46 10.92 10.87
C ARG A 28 -4.97 11.71 9.67
N LYS A 29 -4.22 12.73 9.24
CA LYS A 29 -4.58 13.55 8.07
C LYS A 29 -4.70 12.74 6.78
N LEU A 30 -3.78 11.79 6.53
CA LEU A 30 -3.87 10.91 5.36
C LEU A 30 -5.13 10.03 5.39
N THR A 31 -5.56 9.61 6.58
CA THR A 31 -6.78 8.80 6.75
C THR A 31 -8.03 9.64 6.58
N GLU A 32 -8.09 10.83 7.20
CA GLU A 32 -9.19 11.79 7.01
C GLU A 32 -9.40 12.09 5.51
N GLU A 33 -8.32 12.36 4.78
CA GLU A 33 -8.38 12.60 3.34
C GLU A 33 -8.82 11.39 2.52
N PHE A 34 -8.42 10.19 2.94
CA PHE A 34 -8.82 8.96 2.26
C PHE A 34 -10.31 8.67 2.43
N ASP A 35 -10.86 9.00 3.60
CA ASP A 35 -12.27 8.81 3.89
C ASP A 35 -13.14 9.83 3.11
N LEU A 36 -12.59 11.01 2.78
CA LEU A 36 -13.20 11.98 1.86
C LEU A 36 -13.14 11.51 0.39
N ASP A 37 -11.95 11.16 -0.09
CA ASP A 37 -11.73 10.67 -1.46
C ASP A 37 -10.62 9.61 -1.51
N PRO A 38 -10.97 8.34 -1.79
CA PRO A 38 -9.99 7.28 -1.96
C PRO A 38 -9.02 7.50 -3.14
N TYR A 39 -9.29 8.44 -4.06
CA TYR A 39 -8.55 8.71 -5.28
C TYR A 39 -8.01 10.14 -5.34
N LEU A 40 -6.80 10.32 -4.82
CA LEU A 40 -6.16 11.62 -4.75
C LEU A 40 -5.85 12.27 -6.12
N VAL A 41 -6.45 13.44 -6.38
CA VAL A 41 -6.11 14.32 -7.51
C VAL A 41 -4.78 15.05 -7.31
N GLU A 42 -4.15 15.51 -8.40
CA GLU A 42 -2.82 16.16 -8.35
C GLU A 42 -2.80 17.39 -7.44
N LYS A 43 -3.81 18.27 -7.55
CA LYS A 43 -3.89 19.49 -6.74
C LYS A 43 -3.89 19.15 -5.24
N ARG A 44 -4.72 18.18 -4.82
CA ARG A 44 -4.81 17.77 -3.42
C ARG A 44 -3.53 17.11 -2.92
N ARG A 45 -2.89 16.31 -3.78
CA ARG A 45 -1.58 15.69 -3.49
C ARG A 45 -0.49 16.72 -3.21
N LYS A 46 -0.42 17.79 -4.00
CA LYS A 46 0.53 18.90 -3.76
C LYS A 46 0.26 19.60 -2.44
N THR A 47 -1.01 19.85 -2.10
CA THR A 47 -1.38 20.44 -0.79
C THR A 47 -0.92 19.54 0.36
N LEU A 48 -1.27 18.26 0.35
CA LEU A 48 -0.86 17.32 1.40
C LEU A 48 0.65 17.14 1.49
N SER A 49 1.36 17.21 0.36
CA SER A 49 2.83 17.16 0.34
C SER A 49 3.43 18.30 1.17
N ARG A 50 2.91 19.51 1.00
CA ARG A 50 3.36 20.69 1.74
C ARG A 50 2.96 20.62 3.22
N ASP A 51 1.72 20.25 3.50
CA ASP A 51 1.17 20.25 4.86
C ASP A 51 1.76 19.14 5.75
N LEU A 52 2.13 18.01 5.16
CA LEU A 52 2.67 16.85 5.87
C LEU A 52 4.19 16.75 5.80
N GLN A 53 4.85 17.62 5.03
CA GLN A 53 6.28 17.54 4.70
C GLN A 53 6.68 16.17 4.14
N LEU A 54 5.84 15.62 3.28
CA LEU A 54 6.05 14.35 2.60
C LEU A 54 6.18 14.57 1.10
N SER A 55 6.95 13.73 0.40
CA SER A 55 6.96 13.79 -1.06
C SER A 55 5.62 13.33 -1.65
N GLU A 56 5.22 13.92 -2.78
CA GLU A 56 4.03 13.48 -3.52
C GLU A 56 4.04 11.97 -3.82
N SER A 57 5.23 11.40 -4.05
CA SER A 57 5.40 9.97 -4.27
C SER A 57 5.06 9.13 -3.04
N GLN A 58 5.45 9.56 -1.83
CA GLN A 58 5.12 8.85 -0.59
C GLN A 58 3.61 8.86 -0.36
N ILE A 59 2.96 10.01 -0.58
CA ILE A 59 1.51 10.15 -0.47
C ILE A 59 0.82 9.24 -1.49
N LYS A 60 1.24 9.27 -2.76
CA LYS A 60 0.71 8.41 -3.82
C LYS A 60 0.82 6.92 -3.45
N ILE A 61 1.98 6.48 -2.95
CA ILE A 61 2.21 5.09 -2.52
C ILE A 61 1.32 4.73 -1.34
N TRP A 62 1.17 5.63 -0.36
CA TRP A 62 0.30 5.40 0.79
C TRP A 62 -1.16 5.19 0.36
N PHE A 63 -1.69 6.05 -0.52
CA PHE A 63 -3.05 5.91 -1.07
C PHE A 63 -3.23 4.61 -1.85
N GLN A 64 -2.24 4.22 -2.66
CA GLN A 64 -2.26 2.93 -3.36
C GLN A 64 -2.30 1.75 -2.39
N ASN A 65 -1.48 1.77 -1.34
CA ASN A 65 -1.46 0.74 -0.31
C ASN A 65 -2.76 0.68 0.49
N LYS A 66 -3.33 1.84 0.83
CA LYS A 66 -4.62 1.96 1.54
C LYS A 66 -5.76 1.38 0.71
N ARG A 67 -5.86 1.70 -0.59
CA ARG A 67 -6.84 1.08 -1.51
C ARG A 67 -6.63 -0.42 -1.65
N ALA A 68 -5.39 -0.89 -1.74
CA ALA A 68 -5.10 -2.33 -1.80
C ALA A 68 -5.57 -3.05 -0.53
N LYS A 69 -5.37 -2.44 0.65
CA LYS A 69 -5.88 -2.96 1.93
C LYS A 69 -7.41 -2.97 1.95
N MET A 70 -8.07 -1.88 1.53
CA MET A 70 -9.53 -1.80 1.44
C MET A 70 -10.07 -2.92 0.54
N LYS A 71 -9.53 -3.09 -0.67
CA LYS A 71 -9.93 -4.16 -1.59
C LYS A 71 -9.78 -5.56 -1.00
N LYS A 72 -8.73 -5.78 -0.18
CA LYS A 72 -8.52 -7.05 0.53
C LYS A 72 -9.59 -7.28 1.61
N LEU A 73 -10.02 -6.23 2.29
CA LEU A 73 -11.05 -6.29 3.33
C LEU A 73 -12.47 -6.43 2.74
N THR A 74 -12.77 -5.77 1.62
CA THR A 74 -14.09 -5.81 0.96
C THR A 74 -14.35 -7.12 0.18
N GLY A 75 -13.61 -8.20 0.45
CA GLY A 75 -13.93 -9.53 -0.04
C GLY A 75 -13.74 -9.79 -1.54
N GLN A 76 -13.28 -8.81 -2.33
CA GLN A 76 -12.74 -9.07 -3.68
C GLN A 76 -11.36 -9.72 -3.57
N GLN A 77 -11.37 -10.95 -3.05
CA GLN A 77 -10.21 -11.82 -2.97
C GLN A 77 -9.62 -11.91 -4.36
N SER A 78 -8.41 -11.36 -4.52
CA SER A 78 -7.73 -11.42 -5.81
C SER A 78 -7.61 -12.89 -6.20
N THR A 79 -7.75 -13.19 -7.49
CA THR A 79 -7.65 -14.56 -8.00
C THR A 79 -6.36 -15.25 -7.54
N LEU A 80 -5.29 -14.46 -7.37
CA LEU A 80 -4.03 -14.89 -6.78
C LEU A 80 -4.15 -15.25 -5.29
N ALA A 81 -4.86 -14.46 -4.48
CA ALA A 81 -5.13 -14.81 -3.08
C ALA A 81 -5.94 -16.11 -2.96
N LYS A 82 -6.98 -16.30 -3.79
CA LYS A 82 -7.74 -17.57 -3.86
C LYS A 82 -6.84 -18.75 -4.24
N LYS A 83 -5.98 -18.58 -5.24
CA LYS A 83 -5.06 -19.64 -5.72
C LYS A 83 -3.96 -19.97 -4.70
N LEU A 84 -3.49 -18.99 -3.93
CA LEU A 84 -2.51 -19.19 -2.86
C LEU A 84 -3.14 -19.82 -1.60
N MET A 85 -4.40 -19.52 -1.29
CA MET A 85 -5.17 -20.21 -0.25
C MET A 85 -5.38 -21.69 -0.61
N ALA A 86 -5.74 -21.99 -1.86
CA ALA A 86 -5.91 -23.37 -2.34
C ALA A 86 -4.61 -24.21 -2.28
N GLY A 87 -3.44 -23.56 -2.31
CA GLY A 87 -2.14 -24.23 -2.22
C GLY A 87 -1.50 -24.25 -0.82
N GLY A 88 -2.20 -23.81 0.23
CA GLY A 88 -1.67 -23.80 1.61
C GLY A 88 -0.50 -22.83 1.86
N LEU A 89 -0.19 -21.93 0.92
CA LEU A 89 0.95 -21.01 0.98
C LEU A 89 0.62 -19.64 1.61
N TYR A 90 -0.63 -19.45 2.04
CA TYR A 90 -1.09 -18.18 2.61
C TYR A 90 -1.38 -18.34 4.10
N ASN A 91 -0.36 -18.10 4.94
CA ASN A 91 -0.54 -18.01 6.40
C ASN A 91 -1.36 -16.74 6.71
N HIS A 92 -2.64 -16.92 6.99
CA HIS A 92 -3.47 -15.89 7.62
C HIS A 92 -3.07 -15.76 9.10
N ALA A 93 -1.94 -15.08 9.38
CA ALA A 93 -1.67 -14.55 10.70
C ALA A 93 -2.48 -13.25 10.85
N GLY A 94 -3.70 -13.41 11.37
CA GLY A 94 -4.64 -12.32 11.63
C GLY A 94 -5.72 -12.85 12.54
N GLU A 95 -5.34 -13.08 13.79
CA GLU A 95 -6.18 -13.39 14.94
C GLU A 95 -7.53 -12.65 14.85
N SER A 96 -8.60 -13.41 14.62
CA SER A 96 -9.92 -13.04 15.09
C SER A 96 -9.87 -13.23 16.60
N LYS A 97 -9.86 -12.15 17.39
CA LYS A 97 -10.24 -12.23 18.79
C LYS A 97 -11.63 -11.62 18.94
N SER A 98 -12.56 -12.51 19.30
CA SER A 98 -13.80 -12.22 20.02
C SER A 98 -13.55 -11.43 21.29
#